data_AF-A0A949LV68-F1
#
_entry.id   AF-A0A949LV68-F1
#
_cell.length_a   1.000
_cell.length_b   1.000
_cell.length_c   1.000
_cell.angle_alpha   90.00
_cell.angle_beta   90.00
_cell.angle_gamma   90.00
#
_symmetry.space_group_name_H-M   'P 1'
#
loop_
_entity.id
_entity.type
_entity.pdbx_description
1 polymer ?
#
loop_
_entity_poly.entity_id
_entity_poly.type
_entity_poly.pdbx_seq_one_letter_code
_entity_poly.pdbx_strand_id
1 'polypeptide(L)' 'VPFRAPADKIYAELRARLEKQGTPVGANDMLIAAHALALGATLVTDNEREFARIKSLKVENWLR' A
#
# COMPACT_ATOMS: atom_id res chain seq x y z
N VAL A 1 3.80 -1.96 14.79
CA VAL A 1 5.11 -2.45 14.29
C VAL A 1 5.86 -1.27 13.68
N PRO A 2 7.19 -1.15 13.88
CA PRO A 2 7.96 -0.01 13.34
C PRO A 2 8.16 -0.10 11.82
N PHE A 3 8.11 1.03 11.11
CA PHE A 3 8.48 1.11 9.69
C PHE A 3 9.98 0.88 9.51
N ARG A 4 10.36 -0.22 8.86
CA ARG A 4 11.75 -0.66 8.68
C ARG A 4 11.96 -1.24 7.30
N ALA A 5 13.22 -1.36 6.91
CA ALA A 5 13.59 -2.07 5.69
C ALA A 5 12.99 -3.50 5.68
N PRO A 6 12.50 -3.99 4.53
CA PRO A 6 12.63 -3.38 3.19
C PRO A 6 11.46 -2.47 2.76
N ALA A 7 10.63 -1.96 3.69
CA ALA A 7 9.44 -1.18 3.34
C ALA A 7 9.74 0.14 2.59
N ASP A 8 10.92 0.73 2.83
CA ASP A 8 11.45 1.89 2.13
C ASP A 8 11.65 1.64 0.63
N LYS A 9 12.24 0.49 0.27
CA LYS A 9 12.44 0.10 -1.13
C LYS A 9 11.12 -0.19 -1.83
N ILE A 10 10.24 -0.93 -1.16
CA ILE A 10 8.90 -1.23 -1.67
C ILE A 10 8.12 0.06 -1.90
N TYR A 11 8.21 1.03 -0.99
CA TYR A 11 7.59 2.35 -1.16
C TYR A 11 8.10 3.04 -2.43
N ALA A 12 9.42 3.11 -2.62
CA ALA A 12 10.02 3.80 -3.76
C ALA A 12 9.58 3.17 -5.10
N GLU A 13 9.64 1.85 -5.20
CA GLU A 13 9.19 1.10 -6.38
C GLU A 13 7.70 1.28 -6.65
N LEU A 14 6.87 1.19 -5.59
CA LEU A 14 5.44 1.32 -5.69
C LEU A 14 5.02 2.73 -6.13
N ARG A 15 5.65 3.75 -5.54
CA ARG A 15 5.42 5.16 -5.86
C ARG A 15 5.76 5.45 -7.31
N ALA A 16 6.96 5.08 -7.75
CA ALA A 16 7.40 5.28 -9.12
C ALA A 16 6.47 4.58 -10.13
N ARG A 17 6.04 3.35 -9.82
CA ARG A 17 5.13 2.59 -10.68
C ARG A 17 3.77 3.27 -10.81
N LEU A 18 3.15 3.68 -9.70
CA LEU A 18 1.81 4.27 -9.71
C LEU A 18 1.78 5.69 -10.31
N GLU A 19 2.83 6.48 -10.07
CA GLU A 19 3.00 7.79 -10.73
C GLU A 19 3.13 7.64 -12.24
N LYS A 20 3.96 6.69 -12.70
CA LYS A 20 4.08 6.39 -14.14
C LYS A 20 2.76 5.92 -14.77
N GLN A 21 1.88 5.30 -14.00
CA GLN A 21 0.56 4.85 -14.42
C GLN A 21 -0.52 5.94 -14.33
N GLY A 22 -0.18 7.16 -13.86
CA GLY A 22 -1.15 8.25 -13.69
C GLY A 22 -2.20 7.97 -12.61
N THR A 23 -1.93 7.05 -11.68
CA THR A 23 -2.84 6.64 -10.61
C THR A 23 -2.18 6.76 -9.24
N PRO A 24 -1.71 7.96 -8.85
CA PRO A 24 -1.04 8.14 -7.57
C PRO A 24 -1.96 7.76 -6.42
N VAL A 25 -1.38 7.22 -5.36
CA VAL A 25 -2.04 6.99 -4.07
C VAL A 25 -1.53 8.04 -3.08
N GLY A 26 -2.36 8.42 -2.12
CA GLY A 26 -1.99 9.33 -1.03
C GLY A 26 -0.65 8.95 -0.37
N ALA A 27 0.14 9.95 0.06
CA ALA A 27 1.49 9.68 0.58
C ALA A 27 1.49 8.75 1.81
N ASN A 28 0.56 8.95 2.75
CA ASN A 28 0.43 8.08 3.92
C ASN A 28 -0.08 6.68 3.55
N ASP A 29 -1.05 6.60 2.64
CA ASP A 29 -1.58 5.31 2.16
C ASP A 29 -0.49 4.50 1.43
N MET A 30 0.41 5.19 0.73
CA MET A 30 1.57 4.56 0.12
C MET A 30 2.52 3.96 1.17
N LEU A 31 2.78 4.68 2.27
CA LEU A 31 3.60 4.17 3.38
C LEU A 31 2.93 2.96 4.06
N ILE A 32 1.61 3.05 4.31
CA ILE A 32 0.82 1.95 4.90
C ILE A 32 0.88 0.71 4.00
N ALA A 33 0.63 0.87 2.70
CA ALA A 33 0.66 -0.23 1.74
C ALA A 33 2.05 -0.85 1.62
N ALA A 34 3.10 -0.04 1.50
CA ALA A 34 4.48 -0.53 1.43
C ALA A 34 4.86 -1.30 2.70
N HIS A 35 4.43 -0.83 3.87
CA HIS A 35 4.65 -1.52 5.13
C HIS A 35 3.92 -2.85 5.21
N ALA A 36 2.64 -2.89 4.82
CA ALA A 36 1.87 -4.13 4.78
C ALA A 36 2.46 -5.16 3.80
N LEU A 37 2.90 -4.72 2.63
CA LEU A 37 3.60 -5.56 1.65
C LEU A 37 4.92 -6.11 2.20
N ALA A 38 5.73 -5.28 2.88
CA ALA A 38 6.98 -5.70 3.50
C ALA A 38 6.78 -6.78 4.56
N LEU A 39 5.65 -6.75 5.27
CA LEU A 39 5.28 -7.72 6.30
C LEU A 39 4.52 -8.92 5.75
N GLY A 40 4.11 -8.91 4.48
CA GLY A 40 3.20 -9.92 3.91
C GLY A 40 1.82 -9.93 4.57
N ALA A 41 1.41 -8.81 5.17
CA ALA A 41 0.18 -8.68 5.96
C ALA A 41 -1.04 -8.36 5.09
N THR A 42 -2.23 -8.66 5.63
CA THR A 42 -3.50 -8.15 5.09
C THR A 42 -3.80 -6.78 5.69
N LEU A 43 -4.05 -5.78 4.85
CA LEU A 43 -4.47 -4.45 5.29
C LEU A 43 -5.98 -4.43 5.50
N VAL A 44 -6.41 -4.09 6.71
CA VAL A 44 -7.83 -3.87 7.01
C VAL A 44 -8.15 -2.39 6.80
N THR A 45 -9.11 -2.08 5.93
CA THR A 45 -9.51 -0.70 5.64
C THR A 45 -10.93 -0.65 5.03
N ASP A 46 -11.64 0.45 5.29
CA ASP A 46 -12.89 0.81 4.61
C ASP A 46 -12.65 1.57 3.29
N ASN A 47 -11.43 2.08 3.08
CA ASN A 47 -11.02 2.79 1.87
C ASN A 47 -10.50 1.85 0.77
N GLU A 48 -11.26 0.80 0.47
CA GLU A 48 -10.85 -0.22 -0.51
C GLU A 48 -10.55 0.37 -1.88
N ARG A 49 -11.23 1.45 -2.28
CA ARG A 49 -11.04 2.07 -3.61
C ARG A 49 -9.65 2.63 -3.81
N GLU A 50 -9.06 3.25 -2.78
CA GLU A 50 -7.73 3.82 -2.87
C GLU A 50 -6.67 2.70 -2.96
N PHE A 51 -6.79 1.69 -2.10
CA PHE A 51 -5.85 0.57 -2.04
C PHE A 51 -6.00 -0.44 -3.18
N ALA A 52 -7.15 -0.49 -3.86
CA ALA A 52 -7.36 -1.32 -5.05
C ALA A 52 -6.41 -0.99 -6.23
N ARG A 53 -5.79 0.20 -6.24
CA ARG A 53 -4.74 0.57 -7.21
C ARG A 53 -3.47 -0.29 -7.03
N ILE A 54 -3.29 -0.92 -5.87
CA ILE A 54 -2.12 -1.72 -5.51
C ILE A 54 -2.50 -3.20 -5.58
N LYS A 55 -2.45 -3.78 -6.78
CA LYS A 55 -2.91 -5.17 -7.04
C LYS A 55 -2.24 -6.25 -6.18
N SER A 56 -1.03 -6.03 -5.69
CA SER A 56 -0.30 -6.98 -4.85
C SER A 56 -0.67 -6.91 -3.36
N LEU A 57 -1.44 -5.91 -2.95
CA LEU A 57 -1.80 -5.70 -1.54
C LEU A 57 -3.06 -6.51 -1.21
N LYS A 58 -2.97 -7.34 -0.17
CA LYS A 58 -4.14 -8.03 0.39
C LYS A 58 -4.95 -7.04 1.22
N VAL A 59 -6.24 -6.93 0.96
CA VAL A 59 -7.14 -5.99 1.64
C VAL A 59 -8.38 -6.73 2.15
N GLU A 60 -8.78 -6.39 3.37
CA GLU A 60 -10.06 -6.78 3.97
C GLU A 60 -10.82 -5.53 4.41
N ASN A 61 -12.15 -5.58 4.33
CA ASN A 61 -13.04 -4.56 4.89
C ASN A 61 -13.97 -5.21 5.90
N TRP A 62 -13.87 -4.80 7.17
CA TRP A 62 -14.65 -5.36 8.28
C TRP A 62 -15.97 -4.62 8.55
N LEU A 63 -16.23 -3.51 7.84
CA LEU A 63 -17.51 -2.78 7.93
C LEU A 63 -18.54 -3.28 6.90
N ARG A 64 -18.20 -4.34 6.17
CA ARG A 64 -19.08 -5.02 5.22
C ARG A 64 -19.74 -6.23 5.85
#